data_AF-A0A1V2H3G8-F1
#
_entry.id   AF-A0A1V2H3G8-F1
#
_cell.length_a   1.000
_cell.length_b   1.000
_cell.length_c   1.000
_cell.angle_alpha   90.00
_cell.angle_beta   90.00
_cell.angle_gamma   90.00
#
_symmetry.space_group_name_H-M   'P 1'
#
loop_
_entity.id
_entity.type
_entity.pdbx_description
1 polymer ?
#
loop_
_entity_poly.entity_id
_entity_poly.type
_entity_poly.pdbx_seq_one_letter_code
_entity_poly.pdbx_strand_id
1 'polypeptide(L)'
;MQRTLLVFMLALIPGVAGAHVKWFEAYEVAAAPVPISTTLSLPYFWIGLGLVLSFFLVTTLLERQPLGQVVTKGLNTIAAPLRHRADAFLLAVLFAFFVALFAVGGTYLTPDLKTEAGWVPWAQLVIALLVPARRTRPVAAAAIVLLWFVTLRDYDLFHLFDYLALGLGLAGYLLLSGFPEGAWQERRFAVLRWGIALALMWSSLEKFMYPQWFLPLLEERPYLAFGIPFGPYTTMAGVAEFTLGFGLLWTPLVRRLSALALFALMFAAVYPFGRVDMIGHASILAALLVVIADPGGSTALEVAPRTRWATPLVPVGLAVALALSMGSYFTLHQAIYAPDRASLAILRAGTERIAQGGAAPGGFWRGAEHYHGSGHGSAAPQAASSAAMQDAMEQMHGAMNRIRVTGDLDRDFVALMVPHHEGALAMARLYLESGKDPQLRQLAEQIVHGQESEVDTMRSWNMGGSQQR
;
A
#
# COMPACT_ATOMS: atom_id res chain seq x y z
N MET A 1 -40.30 -9.07 15.67
CA MET A 1 -39.24 -8.21 15.09
C MET A 1 -38.43 -7.53 16.21
N GLN A 2 -37.78 -8.30 17.08
CA GLN A 2 -36.94 -7.75 18.18
C GLN A 2 -35.67 -8.57 18.44
N ARG A 3 -35.33 -9.55 17.58
CA ARG A 3 -34.13 -10.38 17.71
C ARG A 3 -32.99 -10.02 16.74
N THR A 4 -33.16 -9.00 15.92
CA THR A 4 -32.15 -8.57 14.91
C THR A 4 -31.26 -7.41 15.38
N LEU A 5 -31.52 -6.84 16.57
CA LEU A 5 -30.84 -5.63 17.06
C LEU A 5 -29.71 -5.91 18.08
N LEU A 6 -29.52 -7.16 18.52
CA LEU A 6 -28.53 -7.49 19.56
C LEU A 6 -27.14 -7.87 19.03
N VAL A 7 -26.98 -7.99 17.70
CA VAL A 7 -25.68 -8.29 17.06
C VAL A 7 -24.84 -7.01 16.86
N PHE A 8 -25.43 -5.82 17.03
CA PHE A 8 -24.76 -4.53 16.77
C PHE A 8 -24.00 -3.94 17.98
N MET A 9 -24.17 -4.48 19.19
CA MET A 9 -23.70 -3.85 20.44
C MET A 9 -22.48 -4.53 21.09
N LEU A 10 -21.80 -5.45 20.39
CA LEU A 10 -20.57 -6.10 20.87
C LEU A 10 -19.29 -5.71 20.09
N ALA A 11 -19.37 -4.68 19.25
CA ALA A 11 -18.25 -4.19 18.43
C ALA A 11 -17.43 -3.06 19.08
N LEU A 12 -17.71 -2.68 20.33
CA LEU A 12 -17.00 -1.60 21.03
C LEU A 12 -16.00 -2.15 22.04
N ILE A 13 -14.89 -2.70 21.53
CA ILE A 13 -13.64 -2.81 22.31
C ILE A 13 -12.49 -2.44 21.35
N PRO A 14 -11.83 -1.29 21.54
CA PRO A 14 -10.63 -0.95 20.77
C PRO A 14 -9.46 -1.78 21.32
N GLY A 15 -9.07 -2.81 20.57
CA GLY A 15 -7.78 -3.47 20.74
C GLY A 15 -6.74 -2.76 19.88
N VAL A 16 -5.56 -2.52 20.43
CA VAL A 16 -4.42 -1.97 19.70
C VAL A 16 -3.84 -3.11 18.85
N ALA A 17 -4.38 -3.32 17.65
CA ALA A 17 -3.86 -4.31 16.73
C ALA A 17 -2.59 -3.76 16.08
N GLY A 18 -1.43 -4.29 16.48
CA GLY A 18 -0.17 -4.09 15.78
C GLY A 18 -0.23 -4.74 14.40
N ALA A 19 -0.46 -3.95 13.36
CA ALA A 19 -0.42 -4.41 11.98
C ALA A 19 1.01 -4.27 11.43
N HIS A 20 1.60 -5.39 11.02
CA HIS A 20 2.71 -5.40 10.08
C HIS A 20 2.38 -6.34 8.91
N VAL A 21 2.84 -5.92 7.73
CA VAL A 21 2.65 -6.46 6.37
C VAL A 21 1.30 -6.01 5.80
N LYS A 22 1.20 -4.97 4.98
CA LYS A 22 1.73 -4.83 3.61
C LYS A 22 2.54 -3.54 3.36
N TRP A 23 2.69 -2.69 4.37
CA TRP A 23 3.59 -1.54 4.36
C TRP A 23 4.59 -1.68 5.51
N PHE A 24 5.86 -1.37 5.23
CA PHE A 24 7.01 -1.59 6.10
C PHE A 24 7.10 -0.59 7.26
N GLU A 25 6.00 0.13 7.52
CA GLU A 25 5.88 1.18 8.53
C GLU A 25 4.40 1.38 8.92
N ALA A 26 4.16 2.08 10.03
CA ALA A 26 2.84 2.57 10.40
C ALA A 26 2.29 3.52 9.30
N TYR A 27 1.18 3.14 8.68
CA TYR A 27 0.53 3.93 7.62
C TYR A 27 -0.79 4.52 8.12
N GLU A 28 -1.06 5.77 7.74
CA GLU A 28 -2.32 6.44 8.06
C GLU A 28 -3.25 6.43 6.84
N VAL A 29 -4.25 5.54 6.83
CA VAL A 29 -5.21 5.43 5.71
C VAL A 29 -6.04 6.71 5.54
N ALA A 30 -6.21 7.49 6.61
CA ALA A 30 -6.91 8.77 6.60
C ALA A 30 -6.09 9.94 6.01
N ALA A 31 -4.78 9.75 5.77
CA ALA A 31 -3.92 10.78 5.17
C ALA A 31 -4.48 11.27 3.82
N ALA A 32 -4.21 12.52 3.47
CA ALA A 32 -4.67 13.06 2.20
C ALA A 32 -3.89 12.45 1.04
N PRO A 33 -4.57 11.88 0.03
CA PRO A 33 -3.88 11.40 -1.17
C PRO A 33 -3.24 12.60 -1.87
N VAL A 34 -2.01 12.42 -2.34
CA VAL A 34 -1.32 13.42 -3.17
C VAL A 34 -2.18 13.71 -4.40
N PRO A 35 -2.41 14.98 -4.79
CA PRO A 35 -3.28 15.30 -5.93
C PRO A 35 -2.88 14.56 -7.23
N ILE A 36 -3.88 14.12 -8.01
CA ILE A 36 -3.67 13.44 -9.30
C ILE A 36 -2.76 14.25 -10.23
N SER A 37 -2.88 15.58 -10.20
CA SER A 37 -2.06 16.49 -11.00
C SER A 37 -0.57 16.32 -10.73
N THR A 38 -0.18 15.98 -9.50
CA THR A 38 1.21 15.69 -9.15
C THR A 38 1.69 14.45 -9.89
N THR A 39 0.94 13.33 -9.83
CA THR A 39 1.29 12.11 -10.57
C THR A 39 1.39 12.37 -12.07
N LEU A 40 0.42 13.09 -12.64
CA LEU A 40 0.40 13.41 -14.07
C LEU A 40 1.50 14.41 -14.49
N SER A 41 2.10 15.13 -13.54
CA SER A 41 3.24 16.02 -13.81
C SER A 41 4.58 15.26 -13.87
N LEU A 42 4.64 14.01 -13.41
CA LEU A 42 5.88 13.24 -13.37
C LEU A 42 6.27 12.74 -14.77
N PRO A 43 7.46 13.06 -15.30
CA PRO A 43 7.89 12.58 -16.61
C PRO A 43 7.92 11.05 -16.71
N TYR A 44 8.36 10.39 -15.63
CA TYR A 44 8.47 8.93 -15.56
C TYR A 44 7.13 8.21 -15.59
N PHE A 45 6.04 8.88 -15.20
CA PHE A 45 4.68 8.35 -15.36
C PHE A 45 4.36 8.16 -16.85
N TRP A 46 4.61 9.18 -17.66
CA TRP A 46 4.35 9.15 -19.11
C TRP A 46 5.32 8.25 -19.86
N ILE A 47 6.59 8.17 -19.45
CA ILE A 47 7.56 7.22 -20.01
C ILE A 47 7.09 5.78 -19.77
N GLY A 48 6.74 5.44 -18.53
CA GLY A 48 6.21 4.11 -18.19
C GLY A 48 4.93 3.80 -18.97
N LEU A 49 4.00 4.76 -19.07
CA LEU A 49 2.73 4.58 -19.77
C LEU A 49 2.96 4.40 -21.27
N GLY A 50 3.85 5.19 -21.87
CA GLY A 50 4.23 5.08 -23.28
C GLY A 50 4.86 3.73 -23.63
N LEU A 51 5.70 3.18 -22.73
CA LEU A 51 6.30 1.86 -22.90
C LEU A 51 5.22 0.76 -22.94
N VAL A 52 4.33 0.73 -21.95
CA VAL A 52 3.29 -0.31 -21.89
C VAL A 52 2.23 -0.13 -22.99
N LEU A 53 1.88 1.11 -23.32
CA LEU A 53 0.99 1.41 -24.44
C LEU A 53 1.56 0.88 -25.76
N SER A 54 2.84 1.13 -26.01
CA SER A 54 3.54 0.61 -27.19
C SER A 54 3.52 -0.92 -27.20
N PHE A 55 3.80 -1.55 -26.07
CA PHE A 55 3.71 -2.99 -25.91
C PHE A 55 2.30 -3.54 -26.24
N PHE A 56 1.22 -2.91 -25.75
CA PHE A 56 -0.15 -3.35 -26.05
C PHE A 56 -0.54 -3.12 -27.50
N LEU A 57 -0.18 -1.97 -28.10
CA LEU A 57 -0.44 -1.70 -29.50
C LEU A 57 0.27 -2.71 -30.40
N VAL A 58 1.57 -2.95 -30.18
CA VAL A 58 2.34 -3.94 -30.93
C VAL A 58 1.75 -5.34 -30.73
N THR A 59 1.45 -5.74 -29.49
CA THR A 59 0.92 -7.08 -29.19
C THR A 59 -0.44 -7.30 -29.87
N THR A 60 -1.37 -6.34 -29.79
CA THR A 60 -2.67 -6.46 -30.45
C THR A 60 -2.59 -6.44 -31.98
N LEU A 61 -1.60 -5.74 -32.56
CA LEU A 61 -1.32 -5.80 -33.99
C LEU A 61 -0.76 -7.17 -34.40
N LEU A 62 0.24 -7.67 -33.66
CA LEU A 62 0.85 -8.98 -33.92
C LEU A 62 -0.14 -10.13 -33.76
N GLU A 63 -1.07 -10.04 -32.81
CA GLU A 63 -2.13 -11.02 -32.57
C GLU A 63 -3.01 -11.27 -33.82
N ARG A 64 -3.16 -10.25 -34.67
CA ARG A 64 -3.91 -10.35 -35.94
C ARG A 64 -3.09 -10.94 -37.08
N GLN A 65 -1.78 -11.01 -36.94
CA GLN A 65 -0.85 -11.51 -37.94
C GLN A 65 -0.61 -13.02 -37.76
N PRO A 66 -0.11 -13.72 -38.80
CA PRO A 66 0.26 -15.14 -38.69
C PRO A 66 1.24 -15.41 -37.53
N LEU A 67 2.15 -14.46 -37.26
CA LEU A 67 3.09 -14.55 -36.14
C LEU A 67 2.36 -14.65 -34.79
N GLY A 68 1.31 -13.86 -34.56
CA GLY A 68 0.51 -13.94 -33.34
C GLY A 68 -0.19 -15.28 -33.15
N GLN A 69 -0.62 -15.92 -34.24
CA GLN A 69 -1.20 -17.26 -34.20
C GLN A 69 -0.15 -18.31 -33.81
N VAL A 70 1.08 -18.19 -34.34
CA VAL A 70 2.21 -19.05 -33.96
C VAL A 70 2.52 -18.91 -32.47
N VAL A 71 2.64 -17.68 -31.96
CA VAL A 71 2.87 -17.40 -30.53
C VAL A 71 1.74 -17.99 -29.68
N THR A 72 0.49 -17.74 -30.03
CA THR A 72 -0.68 -18.24 -29.30
C THR A 72 -0.72 -19.77 -29.29
N LYS A 73 -0.42 -20.41 -30.42
CA LYS A 73 -0.32 -21.87 -30.51
C LYS A 73 0.81 -22.42 -29.62
N GLY A 74 1.98 -21.79 -29.64
CA GLY A 74 3.10 -22.15 -28.76
C GLY A 74 2.71 -22.07 -27.28
N LEU A 75 2.10 -20.96 -26.87
CA LEU A 75 1.61 -20.77 -25.50
C LEU A 75 0.52 -21.79 -25.13
N ASN A 76 -0.35 -22.19 -26.08
CA ASN A 76 -1.36 -23.23 -25.85
C ASN A 76 -0.71 -24.60 -25.64
N THR A 77 0.32 -24.94 -26.41
CA THR A 77 1.05 -26.20 -26.24
C THR A 77 1.74 -26.26 -24.89
N ILE A 78 2.47 -25.20 -24.51
CA ILE A 78 3.18 -25.13 -23.22
C ILE A 78 2.19 -25.23 -22.05
N ALA A 79 1.06 -24.52 -22.14
CA ALA A 79 0.10 -24.47 -21.06
C ALA A 79 -0.91 -25.62 -21.05
N ALA A 80 -0.92 -26.52 -22.04
CA ALA A 80 -1.93 -27.58 -22.17
C ALA A 80 -2.11 -28.43 -20.90
N PRO A 81 -1.05 -28.88 -20.20
CA PRO A 81 -1.21 -29.68 -18.98
C PRO A 81 -1.98 -28.94 -17.89
N LEU A 82 -1.65 -27.66 -17.69
CA LEU A 82 -2.32 -26.80 -16.71
C LEU A 82 -3.74 -26.45 -17.17
N ARG A 83 -3.92 -26.18 -18.46
CA ARG A 83 -5.20 -25.81 -19.07
C ARG A 83 -6.27 -26.88 -18.85
N HIS A 84 -5.92 -28.15 -19.04
CA HIS A 84 -6.85 -29.29 -18.83
C HIS A 84 -7.15 -29.56 -17.35
N ARG A 85 -6.29 -29.09 -16.44
CA ARG A 85 -6.40 -29.33 -14.99
C ARG A 85 -6.59 -28.03 -14.20
N ALA A 86 -7.01 -26.94 -14.84
CA ALA A 86 -6.98 -25.61 -14.25
C ALA A 86 -7.79 -25.53 -12.95
N ASP A 87 -9.00 -26.13 -12.92
CA ASP A 87 -9.79 -26.18 -11.68
C ASP A 87 -9.11 -27.02 -10.60
N ALA A 88 -8.62 -28.22 -10.95
CA ALA A 88 -7.96 -29.09 -9.98
C ALA A 88 -6.70 -28.44 -9.39
N PHE A 89 -5.92 -27.77 -10.23
CA PHE A 89 -4.74 -27.00 -9.84
C PHE A 89 -5.11 -25.87 -8.89
N LEU A 90 -6.06 -25.00 -9.28
CA LEU A 90 -6.42 -23.85 -8.47
C LEU A 90 -7.03 -24.28 -7.14
N LEU A 91 -7.95 -25.27 -7.14
CA LEU A 91 -8.55 -25.79 -5.91
C LEU A 91 -7.51 -26.44 -4.99
N ALA A 92 -6.51 -27.14 -5.53
CA ALA A 92 -5.42 -27.70 -4.74
C ALA A 92 -4.55 -26.62 -4.08
N VAL A 93 -4.23 -25.55 -4.83
CA VAL A 93 -3.51 -24.40 -4.26
C VAL A 93 -4.35 -23.71 -3.19
N LEU A 94 -5.64 -23.52 -3.42
CA LEU A 94 -6.54 -22.88 -2.44
C LEU A 94 -6.68 -23.71 -1.16
N PHE A 95 -6.80 -25.04 -1.30
CA PHE A 95 -6.76 -25.94 -0.16
C PHE A 95 -5.47 -25.75 0.65
N ALA A 96 -4.31 -25.81 -0.02
CA ALA A 96 -3.01 -25.62 0.63
C ALA A 96 -2.86 -24.22 1.25
N PHE A 97 -3.36 -23.19 0.58
CA PHE A 97 -3.35 -21.80 1.02
C PHE A 97 -4.14 -21.63 2.32
N PHE A 98 -5.38 -22.11 2.40
CA PHE A 98 -6.18 -21.99 3.63
C PHE A 98 -5.64 -22.85 4.77
N VAL A 99 -5.05 -24.02 4.47
CA VAL A 99 -4.31 -24.81 5.48
C VAL A 99 -3.08 -24.05 5.99
N ALA A 100 -2.35 -23.37 5.09
CA ALA A 100 -1.21 -22.55 5.48
C ALA A 100 -1.63 -21.35 6.33
N LEU A 101 -2.74 -20.68 6.02
CA LEU A 101 -3.30 -19.60 6.85
C LEU A 101 -3.74 -20.09 8.24
N PHE A 102 -4.31 -21.29 8.33
CA PHE A 102 -4.57 -21.93 9.61
C PHE A 102 -3.28 -22.15 10.41
N ALA A 103 -2.22 -22.65 9.76
CA ALA A 103 -0.94 -22.92 10.40
C ALA A 103 -0.19 -21.64 10.83
N VAL A 104 -0.30 -20.57 10.04
CA VAL A 104 0.24 -19.24 10.39
C VAL A 104 -0.53 -18.66 11.58
N GLY A 105 -1.85 -18.82 11.59
CA GLY A 105 -2.72 -18.30 12.65
C GLY A 105 -2.82 -16.77 12.64
N GLY A 106 -3.69 -16.22 13.50
CA GLY A 106 -3.78 -14.78 13.78
C GLY A 106 -3.97 -13.86 12.56
N THR A 107 -4.56 -14.37 11.48
CA THR A 107 -4.69 -13.65 10.21
C THR A 107 -6.01 -13.95 9.50
N TYR A 108 -6.54 -12.98 8.77
CA TYR A 108 -7.74 -13.06 7.95
C TYR A 108 -7.38 -13.15 6.46
N LEU A 109 -7.73 -14.25 5.80
CA LEU A 109 -7.68 -14.47 4.36
C LEU A 109 -6.32 -14.26 3.67
N THR A 110 -5.33 -13.69 4.35
CA THR A 110 -3.97 -13.37 3.90
C THR A 110 -3.12 -13.11 5.14
N PRO A 111 -1.79 -13.38 5.13
CA PRO A 111 -0.93 -13.10 6.25
C PRO A 111 -0.88 -11.62 6.67
N ASP A 112 -1.30 -10.70 5.80
CA ASP A 112 -1.23 -9.25 6.01
C ASP A 112 -2.33 -8.71 6.94
N LEU A 113 -3.53 -9.30 6.88
CA LEU A 113 -4.66 -8.86 7.70
C LEU A 113 -4.60 -9.62 9.03
N LYS A 114 -4.01 -9.01 10.05
CA LYS A 114 -3.84 -9.57 11.40
C LYS A 114 -5.13 -9.59 12.20
N THR A 115 -5.23 -10.54 13.13
CA THR A 115 -6.32 -10.63 14.11
C THR A 115 -5.92 -11.38 15.36
N GLU A 116 -6.48 -10.97 16.49
CA GLU A 116 -6.36 -11.69 17.75
C GLU A 116 -7.47 -12.74 17.93
N ALA A 117 -8.44 -12.77 17.01
CA ALA A 117 -9.59 -13.67 17.11
C ALA A 117 -9.19 -15.13 16.87
N GLY A 118 -9.07 -15.90 17.96
CA GLY A 118 -8.65 -17.31 17.92
C GLY A 118 -9.54 -18.26 17.12
N TRP A 119 -10.77 -17.87 16.77
CA TRP A 119 -11.68 -18.67 15.93
C TRP A 119 -11.40 -18.54 14.43
N VAL A 120 -10.72 -17.47 13.99
CA VAL A 120 -10.50 -17.17 12.56
C VAL A 120 -9.64 -18.24 11.87
N PRO A 121 -8.51 -18.71 12.44
CA PRO A 121 -7.74 -19.79 11.83
C PRO A 121 -8.59 -21.06 11.60
N TRP A 122 -9.44 -21.42 12.56
CA TRP A 122 -10.33 -22.58 12.45
C TRP A 122 -11.39 -22.39 11.35
N ALA A 123 -11.96 -21.19 11.21
CA ALA A 123 -12.87 -20.89 10.12
C ALA A 123 -12.19 -21.06 8.75
N GLN A 124 -10.91 -20.64 8.62
CA GLN A 124 -10.12 -20.83 7.40
C GLN A 124 -9.82 -22.31 7.13
N LEU A 125 -9.54 -23.09 8.17
CA LEU A 125 -9.41 -24.55 8.02
C LEU A 125 -10.71 -25.19 7.54
N VAL A 126 -11.87 -24.75 8.06
CA VAL A 126 -13.18 -25.20 7.57
C VAL A 126 -13.36 -24.84 6.10
N ILE A 127 -12.99 -23.64 5.67
CA ILE A 127 -12.99 -23.26 4.26
C ILE A 127 -12.13 -24.23 3.45
N ALA A 128 -10.91 -24.54 3.90
CA ALA A 128 -10.04 -25.51 3.23
C ALA A 128 -10.75 -26.86 3.04
N LEU A 129 -11.42 -27.39 4.07
CA LEU A 129 -12.13 -28.67 4.00
C LEU A 129 -13.36 -28.64 3.07
N LEU A 130 -13.97 -27.47 2.86
CA LEU A 130 -15.12 -27.30 1.97
C LEU A 130 -14.72 -27.16 0.49
N VAL A 131 -13.49 -26.73 0.18
CA VAL A 131 -13.02 -26.47 -1.20
C VAL A 131 -13.03 -27.70 -2.13
N PRO A 132 -12.57 -28.91 -1.71
CA PRO A 132 -12.46 -30.05 -2.62
C PRO A 132 -13.79 -30.50 -3.23
N ALA A 133 -14.86 -30.55 -2.43
CA ALA A 133 -16.15 -31.09 -2.86
C ALA A 133 -17.01 -30.04 -3.58
N ARG A 134 -17.44 -30.33 -4.82
CA ARG A 134 -18.24 -29.41 -5.66
C ARG A 134 -19.48 -28.87 -4.95
N ARG A 135 -20.19 -29.71 -4.19
CA ARG A 135 -21.41 -29.34 -3.46
C ARG A 135 -21.18 -28.35 -2.33
N THR A 136 -19.97 -28.30 -1.76
CA THR A 136 -19.64 -27.44 -0.61
C THR A 136 -18.93 -26.15 -1.00
N ARG A 137 -18.47 -26.00 -2.26
CA ARG A 137 -17.80 -24.77 -2.74
C ARG A 137 -18.64 -23.48 -2.57
N PRO A 138 -19.97 -23.47 -2.80
CA PRO A 138 -20.79 -22.28 -2.51
C PRO A 138 -20.77 -21.89 -1.03
N VAL A 139 -20.67 -22.87 -0.13
CA VAL A 139 -20.56 -22.62 1.32
C VAL A 139 -19.17 -22.06 1.64
N ALA A 140 -18.11 -22.59 1.03
CA ALA A 140 -16.76 -22.03 1.15
C ALA A 140 -16.71 -20.56 0.66
N ALA A 141 -17.35 -20.26 -0.47
CA ALA A 141 -17.46 -18.91 -1.01
C ALA A 141 -18.18 -17.97 -0.03
N ALA A 142 -19.32 -18.39 0.53
CA ALA A 142 -20.04 -17.61 1.53
C ALA A 142 -19.21 -17.36 2.80
N ALA A 143 -18.44 -18.36 3.23
CA ALA A 143 -17.54 -18.23 4.38
C ALA A 143 -16.38 -17.25 4.12
N ILE A 144 -15.80 -17.23 2.92
CA ILE A 144 -14.79 -16.24 2.52
C ILE A 144 -15.38 -14.83 2.54
N VAL A 145 -16.56 -14.64 1.95
CA VAL A 145 -17.27 -13.35 1.96
C VAL A 145 -17.57 -12.90 3.39
N LEU A 146 -18.02 -13.82 4.25
CA LEU A 146 -18.27 -13.54 5.66
C LEU A 146 -17.00 -13.09 6.38
N LEU A 147 -15.87 -13.80 6.20
CA LEU A 147 -14.59 -13.40 6.78
C LEU A 147 -14.14 -12.03 6.27
N TRP A 148 -14.34 -11.75 4.97
CA TRP A 148 -14.03 -10.45 4.37
C TRP A 148 -14.93 -9.31 4.88
N PHE A 149 -16.15 -9.61 5.34
CA PHE A 149 -16.97 -8.61 6.04
C PHE A 149 -16.56 -8.48 7.52
N VAL A 150 -16.19 -9.58 8.17
CA VAL A 150 -15.72 -9.55 9.57
C VAL A 150 -14.43 -8.73 9.71
N THR A 151 -13.53 -8.78 8.71
CA THR A 151 -12.32 -7.96 8.69
C THR A 151 -12.59 -6.46 8.77
N LEU A 152 -13.78 -5.99 8.37
CA LEU A 152 -14.17 -4.58 8.50
C LEU A 152 -14.24 -4.09 9.95
N ARG A 153 -14.22 -5.01 10.92
CA ARG A 153 -14.11 -4.68 12.34
C ARG A 153 -12.73 -4.08 12.68
N ASP A 154 -11.70 -4.65 12.09
CA ASP A 154 -10.29 -4.37 12.44
C ASP A 154 -9.59 -3.53 11.35
N TYR A 155 -10.16 -3.48 10.15
CA TYR A 155 -9.61 -2.79 8.98
C TYR A 155 -10.67 -1.93 8.28
N ASP A 156 -10.25 -0.80 7.74
CA ASP A 156 -11.13 0.05 6.93
C ASP A 156 -11.50 -0.61 5.59
N LEU A 157 -12.70 -0.28 5.12
CA LEU A 157 -13.19 -0.71 3.80
C LEU A 157 -12.22 -0.30 2.68
N PHE A 158 -11.59 0.88 2.81
CA PHE A 158 -10.64 1.38 1.83
C PHE A 158 -9.41 0.46 1.68
N HIS A 159 -8.90 -0.04 2.81
CA HIS A 159 -7.78 -0.98 2.86
C HIS A 159 -8.18 -2.36 2.31
N LEU A 160 -9.42 -2.80 2.57
CA LEU A 160 -9.93 -4.10 2.10
C LEU A 160 -10.10 -4.21 0.58
N PHE A 161 -10.15 -3.10 -0.15
CA PHE A 161 -10.19 -3.11 -1.62
C PHE A 161 -8.91 -3.67 -2.26
N ASP A 162 -7.76 -3.54 -1.61
CA ASP A 162 -6.51 -4.21 -2.05
C ASP A 162 -6.67 -5.73 -2.12
N TYR A 163 -7.51 -6.26 -1.24
CA TYR A 163 -7.72 -7.68 -1.05
C TYR A 163 -8.98 -8.17 -1.77
N LEU A 164 -9.53 -7.38 -2.70
CA LEU A 164 -10.73 -7.72 -3.48
C LEU A 164 -10.56 -9.06 -4.24
N ALA A 165 -9.36 -9.34 -4.73
CA ALA A 165 -9.04 -10.60 -5.40
C ALA A 165 -9.14 -11.79 -4.44
N LEU A 166 -8.62 -11.66 -3.22
CA LEU A 166 -8.61 -12.69 -2.18
C LEU A 166 -9.99 -12.88 -1.53
N GLY A 167 -10.75 -11.80 -1.39
CA GLY A 167 -12.12 -11.83 -0.90
C GLY A 167 -13.12 -12.23 -1.99
N LEU A 168 -13.58 -11.24 -2.76
CA LEU A 168 -14.71 -11.40 -3.67
C LEU A 168 -14.36 -12.15 -4.97
N GLY A 169 -13.16 -11.95 -5.52
CA GLY A 169 -12.73 -12.64 -6.73
C GLY A 169 -12.66 -14.16 -6.55
N LEU A 170 -11.99 -14.58 -5.48
CA LEU A 170 -11.87 -15.98 -5.10
C LEU A 170 -13.21 -16.61 -4.69
N ALA A 171 -14.01 -15.91 -3.88
CA ALA A 171 -15.35 -16.37 -3.52
C ALA A 171 -16.24 -16.54 -4.75
N GLY A 172 -16.18 -15.59 -5.69
CA GLY A 172 -16.91 -15.67 -6.96
C GLY A 172 -16.50 -16.89 -7.80
N TYR A 173 -15.19 -17.18 -7.88
CA TYR A 173 -14.70 -18.41 -8.51
C TYR A 173 -15.24 -19.68 -7.84
N LEU A 174 -15.15 -19.76 -6.50
CA LEU A 174 -15.63 -20.93 -5.75
C LEU A 174 -17.15 -21.12 -5.89
N LEU A 175 -17.92 -20.04 -5.84
CA LEU A 175 -19.36 -20.08 -6.05
C LEU A 175 -19.72 -20.66 -7.43
N LEU A 176 -19.14 -20.08 -8.48
CA LEU A 176 -19.44 -20.50 -9.86
C LEU A 176 -18.89 -21.89 -10.20
N SER A 177 -17.75 -22.28 -9.63
CA SER A 177 -17.21 -23.64 -9.78
C SER A 177 -18.00 -24.71 -9.00
N GLY A 178 -18.87 -24.30 -8.07
CA GLY A 178 -19.81 -25.17 -7.38
C GLY A 178 -21.07 -25.48 -8.18
N PHE A 179 -21.46 -24.60 -9.11
CA PHE A 179 -22.66 -24.78 -9.93
C PHE A 179 -22.51 -25.92 -10.95
N PRO A 180 -23.64 -26.51 -11.42
CA PRO A 180 -23.68 -27.44 -12.56
C PRO A 180 -23.08 -26.84 -13.83
N GLU A 181 -22.74 -27.70 -14.79
CA GLU A 181 -22.24 -27.27 -16.10
C GLU A 181 -23.27 -26.39 -16.82
N GLY A 182 -22.78 -25.25 -17.33
CA GLY A 182 -23.60 -24.24 -17.97
C GLY A 182 -22.95 -22.85 -17.95
N ALA A 183 -23.72 -21.85 -18.41
CA ALA A 183 -23.24 -20.49 -18.65
C ALA A 183 -22.60 -19.80 -17.43
N TRP A 184 -23.06 -20.12 -16.22
CA TRP A 184 -22.49 -19.56 -14.99
C TRP A 184 -21.15 -20.20 -14.62
N GLN A 185 -21.02 -21.53 -14.74
CA GLN A 185 -19.77 -22.22 -14.44
C GLN A 185 -18.66 -21.80 -15.42
N GLU A 186 -18.98 -21.58 -16.69
CA GLU A 186 -18.03 -21.12 -17.71
C GLU A 186 -17.37 -19.78 -17.35
N ARG A 187 -18.08 -18.89 -16.64
CA ARG A 187 -17.59 -17.55 -16.26
C ARG A 187 -16.66 -17.55 -15.04
N ARG A 188 -16.46 -18.68 -14.35
CA ARG A 188 -15.69 -18.76 -13.09
C ARG A 188 -14.29 -18.15 -13.18
N PHE A 189 -13.54 -18.46 -14.25
CA PHE A 189 -12.19 -17.93 -14.44
C PHE A 189 -12.20 -16.45 -14.84
N ALA A 190 -13.24 -16.01 -15.55
CA ALA A 190 -13.42 -14.61 -15.89
C ALA A 190 -13.67 -13.77 -14.63
N VAL A 191 -14.53 -14.22 -13.71
CA VAL A 191 -14.77 -13.54 -12.43
C VAL A 191 -13.49 -13.43 -11.59
N LEU A 192 -12.73 -14.52 -11.48
CA LEU A 192 -11.43 -14.51 -10.79
C LEU A 192 -10.47 -13.47 -11.40
N ARG A 193 -10.36 -13.48 -12.72
CA ARG A 193 -9.51 -12.57 -13.49
C ARG A 193 -9.90 -11.11 -13.29
N TRP A 194 -11.19 -10.80 -13.25
CA TRP A 194 -11.67 -9.45 -12.93
C TRP A 194 -11.32 -9.04 -11.51
N GLY A 195 -11.47 -9.95 -10.54
CA GLY A 195 -11.05 -9.69 -9.15
C GLY A 195 -9.56 -9.32 -9.06
N ILE A 196 -8.70 -10.04 -9.76
CA ILE A 196 -7.25 -9.77 -9.81
C ILE A 196 -6.95 -8.46 -10.51
N ALA A 197 -7.53 -8.23 -11.68
CA ALA A 197 -7.32 -7.01 -12.44
C ALA A 197 -7.71 -5.75 -11.65
N LEU A 198 -8.88 -5.78 -11.01
CA LEU A 198 -9.36 -4.67 -10.18
C LEU A 198 -8.49 -4.45 -8.94
N ALA A 199 -8.09 -5.54 -8.25
CA ALA A 199 -7.22 -5.44 -7.08
C ALA A 199 -5.84 -4.85 -7.43
N LEU A 200 -5.22 -5.29 -8.53
CA LEU A 200 -3.93 -4.75 -8.99
C LEU A 200 -4.04 -3.29 -9.44
N MET A 201 -5.08 -2.95 -10.21
CA MET A 201 -5.33 -1.57 -10.60
C MET A 201 -5.56 -0.67 -9.37
N TRP A 202 -6.29 -1.15 -8.36
CA TRP A 202 -6.52 -0.40 -7.13
C TRP A 202 -5.24 -0.23 -6.30
N SER A 203 -4.55 -1.32 -5.98
CA SER A 203 -3.27 -1.36 -5.25
C SER A 203 -2.20 -0.47 -5.88
N SER A 204 -2.15 -0.41 -7.21
CA SER A 204 -1.19 0.46 -7.90
C SER A 204 -1.40 1.95 -7.66
N LEU A 205 -2.62 2.39 -7.31
CA LEU A 205 -2.91 3.80 -7.05
C LEU A 205 -2.19 4.30 -5.80
N GLU A 206 -1.91 3.43 -4.84
CA GLU A 206 -1.18 3.80 -3.63
C GLU A 206 0.25 4.26 -3.95
N LYS A 207 0.88 3.70 -4.99
CA LYS A 207 2.20 4.15 -5.47
C LYS A 207 2.17 5.55 -6.08
N PHE A 208 1.00 5.99 -6.54
CA PHE A 208 0.80 7.32 -7.10
C PHE A 208 0.41 8.34 -6.02
N MET A 209 -0.45 7.92 -5.09
CA MET A 209 -1.10 8.79 -4.11
C MET A 209 -0.35 8.87 -2.79
N TYR A 210 0.41 7.83 -2.45
CA TYR A 210 1.20 7.70 -1.24
C TYR A 210 2.59 7.10 -1.52
N PRO A 211 3.40 7.69 -2.43
CA PRO A 211 4.72 7.17 -2.75
C PRO A 211 5.64 7.02 -1.53
N GLN A 212 5.41 7.82 -0.47
CA GLN A 212 6.15 7.75 0.78
C GLN A 212 6.00 6.42 1.52
N TRP A 213 4.88 5.69 1.36
CA TRP A 213 4.69 4.38 2.01
C TRP A 213 5.66 3.30 1.51
N PHE A 214 6.33 3.56 0.38
CA PHE A 214 7.27 2.65 -0.26
C PHE A 214 8.73 3.02 0.02
N LEU A 215 9.00 4.23 0.53
CA LEU A 215 10.37 4.69 0.77
C LEU A 215 11.12 3.83 1.80
N PRO A 216 10.54 3.50 2.98
CA PRO A 216 11.25 2.68 3.97
C PRO A 216 11.68 1.32 3.41
N LEU A 217 10.82 0.71 2.59
CA LEU A 217 11.15 -0.55 1.91
C LEU A 217 12.35 -0.41 0.98
N LEU A 218 12.36 0.64 0.16
CA LEU A 218 13.43 0.85 -0.80
C LEU A 218 14.73 1.26 -0.10
N GLU A 219 14.65 1.91 1.06
CA GLU A 219 15.81 2.19 1.92
C GLU A 219 16.36 0.91 2.57
N GLU A 220 15.50 0.02 3.08
CA GLU A 220 15.93 -1.28 3.64
C GLU A 220 16.45 -2.23 2.54
N ARG A 221 15.81 -2.21 1.37
CA ARG A 221 16.04 -3.16 0.26
C ARG A 221 16.27 -2.43 -1.08
N PRO A 222 17.37 -1.65 -1.22
CA PRO A 222 17.61 -0.79 -2.38
C PRO A 222 17.78 -1.57 -3.69
N TYR A 223 18.17 -2.83 -3.63
CA TYR A 223 18.31 -3.70 -4.81
C TYR A 223 16.97 -3.94 -5.53
N LEU A 224 15.82 -3.78 -4.86
CA LEU A 224 14.50 -3.90 -5.47
C LEU A 224 14.26 -2.84 -6.56
N ALA A 225 14.94 -1.70 -6.47
CA ALA A 225 14.83 -0.62 -7.44
C ALA A 225 15.67 -0.85 -8.71
N PHE A 226 16.47 -1.93 -8.79
CA PHE A 226 17.36 -2.24 -9.92
C PHE A 226 18.32 -1.09 -10.30
N GLY A 227 18.73 -0.29 -9.31
CA GLY A 227 19.59 0.88 -9.51
C GLY A 227 18.86 2.13 -10.06
N ILE A 228 17.54 2.07 -10.24
CA ILE A 228 16.71 3.23 -10.59
C ILE A 228 16.46 4.05 -9.32
N PRO A 229 16.53 5.40 -9.36
CA PRO A 229 16.16 6.22 -8.20
C PRO A 229 14.73 5.93 -7.73
N PHE A 230 14.48 6.01 -6.41
CA PHE A 230 13.24 5.51 -5.80
C PHE A 230 11.97 6.19 -6.30
N GLY A 231 11.98 7.51 -6.52
CA GLY A 231 10.83 8.23 -7.05
C GLY A 231 10.42 7.75 -8.46
N PRO A 232 11.33 7.80 -9.44
CA PRO A 232 11.12 7.23 -10.77
C PRO A 232 10.71 5.75 -10.73
N TYR A 233 11.38 4.92 -9.92
CA TYR A 233 11.06 3.51 -9.77
C TYR A 233 9.62 3.29 -9.28
N THR A 234 9.24 3.94 -8.17
CA THR A 234 7.90 3.79 -7.56
C THR A 234 6.80 4.19 -8.54
N THR A 235 7.03 5.29 -9.26
CA THR A 235 6.10 5.78 -10.29
C THR A 235 5.97 4.77 -11.43
N MET A 236 7.08 4.30 -11.98
CA MET A 236 7.06 3.33 -13.09
C MET A 236 6.51 1.96 -12.67
N ALA A 237 6.78 1.52 -11.43
CA ALA A 237 6.24 0.30 -10.86
C ALA A 237 4.71 0.39 -10.71
N GLY A 238 4.19 1.51 -10.23
CA GLY A 238 2.74 1.77 -10.19
C GLY A 238 2.10 1.75 -11.58
N VAL A 239 2.75 2.40 -12.57
CA VAL A 239 2.25 2.36 -13.96
C VAL A 239 2.25 0.93 -14.51
N ALA A 240 3.32 0.17 -14.28
CA ALA A 240 3.42 -1.21 -14.73
C ALA A 240 2.33 -2.09 -14.08
N GLU A 241 2.14 -2.00 -12.77
CA GLU A 241 1.12 -2.76 -12.04
C GLU A 241 -0.30 -2.42 -12.54
N PHE A 242 -0.62 -1.13 -12.66
CA PHE A 242 -1.91 -0.66 -13.15
C PHE A 242 -2.20 -1.18 -14.56
N THR A 243 -1.25 -0.94 -15.49
CA THR A 243 -1.45 -1.23 -16.91
C THR A 243 -1.44 -2.73 -17.19
N LEU A 244 -0.61 -3.52 -16.50
CA LEU A 244 -0.63 -4.98 -16.60
C LEU A 244 -1.91 -5.57 -16.00
N GLY A 245 -2.41 -5.00 -14.90
CA GLY A 245 -3.73 -5.33 -14.34
C GLY A 245 -4.86 -5.10 -15.35
N PHE A 246 -4.87 -3.94 -16.02
CA PHE A 246 -5.77 -3.68 -17.15
C PHE A 246 -5.57 -4.67 -18.31
N GLY A 247 -4.32 -5.02 -18.62
CA GLY A 247 -3.96 -5.97 -19.67
C GLY A 247 -4.64 -7.33 -19.50
N LEU A 248 -4.88 -7.76 -18.25
CA LEU A 248 -5.64 -8.98 -17.95
C LEU A 248 -7.08 -8.94 -18.52
N LEU A 249 -7.64 -7.75 -18.78
CA LEU A 249 -9.00 -7.55 -19.28
C LEU A 249 -9.10 -7.27 -20.77
N TRP A 250 -7.98 -7.22 -21.48
CA TRP A 250 -7.93 -6.89 -22.90
C TRP A 250 -8.00 -8.15 -23.79
N THR A 251 -7.26 -8.16 -24.91
CA THR A 251 -7.23 -9.30 -25.85
C THR A 251 -6.50 -10.51 -25.27
N PRO A 252 -6.75 -11.74 -25.77
CA PRO A 252 -6.13 -12.95 -25.27
C PRO A 252 -4.60 -12.91 -25.20
N LEU A 253 -3.91 -12.41 -26.24
CA LEU A 253 -2.45 -12.36 -26.23
C LEU A 253 -1.93 -11.33 -25.21
N VAL A 254 -2.51 -10.13 -25.16
CA VAL A 254 -2.16 -9.10 -24.16
C VAL A 254 -2.37 -9.64 -22.75
N ARG A 255 -3.54 -10.24 -22.49
CA ARG A 255 -3.90 -10.86 -21.21
C ARG A 255 -2.85 -11.86 -20.72
N ARG A 256 -2.44 -12.77 -21.60
CA ARG A 256 -1.50 -13.84 -21.24
C ARG A 256 -0.09 -13.32 -21.00
N LEU A 257 0.38 -12.38 -21.83
CA LEU A 257 1.69 -11.77 -21.64
C LEU A 257 1.72 -10.85 -20.41
N SER A 258 0.63 -10.12 -20.13
CA SER A 258 0.50 -9.34 -18.90
C SER A 258 0.51 -10.22 -17.66
N ALA A 259 -0.22 -11.35 -17.69
CA ALA A 259 -0.20 -12.32 -16.59
C ALA A 259 1.18 -12.95 -16.40
N LEU A 260 1.91 -13.24 -17.48
CA LEU A 260 3.29 -13.73 -17.42
C LEU A 260 4.24 -12.71 -16.78
N ALA A 261 4.13 -11.44 -17.17
CA ALA A 261 4.94 -10.36 -16.59
C ALA A 261 4.63 -10.17 -15.10
N LEU A 262 3.34 -10.12 -14.72
CA LEU A 262 2.91 -10.03 -13.31
C LEU A 262 3.39 -11.23 -12.50
N PHE A 263 3.24 -12.45 -13.03
CA PHE A 263 3.72 -13.66 -12.37
C PHE A 263 5.23 -13.60 -12.14
N ALA A 264 6.01 -13.23 -13.15
CA ALA A 264 7.46 -13.13 -13.02
C ALA A 264 7.88 -12.10 -11.96
N LEU A 265 7.26 -10.92 -11.98
CA LEU A 265 7.54 -9.85 -11.01
C LEU A 265 7.17 -10.27 -9.57
N MET A 266 5.95 -10.76 -9.37
CA MET A 266 5.47 -11.19 -8.05
C MET A 266 6.25 -12.41 -7.53
N PHE A 267 6.52 -13.40 -8.38
CA PHE A 267 7.31 -14.57 -7.99
C PHE A 267 8.75 -14.20 -7.64
N ALA A 268 9.36 -13.26 -8.35
CA ALA A 268 10.69 -12.74 -8.02
C ALA A 268 10.69 -12.03 -6.65
N ALA A 269 9.60 -11.35 -6.27
CA ALA A 269 9.47 -10.72 -4.96
C ALA A 269 9.37 -11.74 -3.80
N VAL A 270 8.94 -12.98 -4.06
CA VAL A 270 8.89 -14.00 -3.00
C VAL A 270 10.27 -14.37 -2.45
N TYR A 271 11.32 -14.33 -3.28
CA TYR A 271 12.67 -14.68 -2.86
C TYR A 271 13.21 -13.76 -1.72
N PRO A 272 13.16 -12.42 -1.83
CA PRO A 272 13.62 -11.54 -0.77
C PRO A 272 12.74 -11.50 0.49
N PHE A 273 11.43 -11.75 0.39
CA PHE A 273 10.49 -11.64 1.51
C PHE A 273 10.14 -13.00 2.17
N GLY A 274 10.45 -14.12 1.53
CA GLY A 274 10.42 -15.44 2.13
C GLY A 274 9.02 -16.07 2.27
N ARG A 275 8.84 -16.89 3.29
CA ARG A 275 7.69 -17.81 3.41
C ARG A 275 6.35 -17.11 3.60
N VAL A 276 6.31 -16.03 4.36
CA VAL A 276 5.07 -15.27 4.62
C VAL A 276 4.54 -14.67 3.33
N ASP A 277 5.44 -14.10 2.53
CA ASP A 277 5.12 -13.54 1.21
C ASP A 277 4.68 -14.62 0.21
N MET A 278 5.34 -15.78 0.19
CA MET A 278 4.91 -16.93 -0.61
C MET A 278 3.47 -17.33 -0.29
N ILE A 279 3.11 -17.37 1.00
CA ILE A 279 1.74 -17.70 1.42
C ILE A 279 0.78 -16.61 0.95
N GLY A 280 1.07 -15.34 1.23
CA GLY A 280 0.22 -14.20 0.85
C GLY A 280 -0.04 -14.12 -0.65
N HIS A 281 0.95 -14.43 -1.47
CA HIS A 281 0.86 -14.38 -2.93
C HIS A 281 0.41 -15.69 -3.59
N ALA A 282 0.36 -16.83 -2.88
CA ALA A 282 0.12 -18.15 -3.47
C ALA A 282 -1.14 -18.21 -4.35
N SER A 283 -2.24 -17.63 -3.88
CA SER A 283 -3.53 -17.64 -4.58
C SER A 283 -3.51 -16.76 -5.84
N ILE A 284 -2.93 -15.55 -5.78
CA ILE A 284 -2.79 -14.67 -6.95
C ILE A 284 -1.82 -15.27 -7.96
N LEU A 285 -0.67 -15.82 -7.52
CA LEU A 285 0.30 -16.48 -8.38
C LEU A 285 -0.32 -17.68 -9.12
N ALA A 286 -1.08 -18.52 -8.41
CA ALA A 286 -1.81 -19.62 -9.04
C ALA A 286 -2.87 -19.15 -10.01
N ALA A 287 -3.61 -18.08 -9.67
CA ALA A 287 -4.60 -17.53 -10.56
C ALA A 287 -3.97 -16.90 -11.82
N LEU A 288 -2.82 -16.23 -11.71
CA LEU A 288 -2.05 -15.73 -12.86
C LEU A 288 -1.59 -16.87 -13.77
N LEU A 289 -1.15 -18.00 -13.21
CA LEU A 289 -0.83 -19.21 -14.00
C LEU A 289 -2.07 -19.74 -14.75
N VAL A 290 -3.25 -19.71 -14.13
CA VAL A 290 -4.51 -20.07 -14.80
C VAL A 290 -4.86 -19.07 -15.91
N VAL A 291 -4.62 -17.77 -15.72
CA VAL A 291 -4.81 -16.74 -16.76
C VAL A 291 -3.84 -16.96 -17.93
N ILE A 292 -2.58 -17.33 -17.66
CA ILE A 292 -1.59 -17.70 -18.68
C ILE A 292 -2.04 -18.95 -19.45
N ALA A 293 -2.67 -19.92 -18.77
CA ALA A 293 -3.15 -21.14 -19.40
C ALA A 293 -4.43 -20.97 -20.23
N ASP A 294 -5.23 -19.95 -19.94
CA ASP A 294 -6.46 -19.57 -20.65
C ASP A 294 -7.42 -20.75 -20.96
N PRO A 295 -7.88 -21.48 -19.92
CA PRO A 295 -8.72 -22.68 -20.08
C PRO A 295 -10.12 -22.40 -20.67
N GLY A 296 -10.66 -21.20 -20.47
CA GLY A 296 -12.03 -20.85 -20.88
C GLY A 296 -12.18 -20.22 -22.25
N GLY A 297 -11.08 -19.87 -22.95
CA GLY A 297 -11.16 -18.99 -24.13
C GLY A 297 -11.90 -17.68 -23.84
N SER A 298 -12.35 -16.94 -24.87
CA SER A 298 -13.07 -15.67 -24.74
C SER A 298 -14.52 -15.82 -24.25
N THR A 299 -14.71 -16.40 -23.06
CA THR A 299 -16.02 -16.48 -22.41
C THR A 299 -16.34 -15.18 -21.64
N ALA A 300 -16.93 -14.25 -22.40
CA ALA A 300 -17.95 -13.25 -22.02
C ALA A 300 -17.66 -12.09 -21.04
N LEU A 301 -16.43 -11.84 -20.59
CA LEU A 301 -16.11 -10.62 -19.82
C LEU A 301 -14.76 -10.02 -20.26
N GLU A 302 -14.61 -9.77 -21.56
CA GLU A 302 -13.49 -8.96 -22.08
C GLU A 302 -13.96 -7.50 -22.17
N VAL A 303 -13.08 -6.55 -21.81
CA VAL A 303 -13.31 -5.12 -22.05
C VAL A 303 -13.02 -4.80 -23.52
N ALA A 304 -12.10 -5.57 -24.14
CA ALA A 304 -11.71 -5.37 -25.52
C ALA A 304 -12.90 -5.55 -26.49
N PRO A 305 -13.15 -4.58 -27.39
CA PRO A 305 -14.17 -4.69 -28.41
C PRO A 305 -13.77 -5.68 -29.52
N ARG A 306 -14.76 -6.14 -30.31
CA ARG A 306 -14.58 -7.10 -31.41
C ARG A 306 -13.34 -6.77 -32.27
N THR A 307 -12.62 -7.81 -32.66
CA THR A 307 -11.22 -7.88 -33.12
C THR A 307 -10.66 -6.64 -33.82
N ARG A 308 -11.35 -6.04 -34.80
CA ARG A 308 -10.84 -4.87 -35.56
C ARG A 308 -10.64 -3.59 -34.73
N TRP A 309 -11.40 -3.41 -33.65
CA TRP A 309 -11.34 -2.21 -32.81
C TRP A 309 -10.42 -2.35 -31.59
N ALA A 310 -9.93 -3.56 -31.31
CA ALA A 310 -9.11 -3.84 -30.13
C ALA A 310 -7.80 -3.04 -30.06
N THR A 311 -7.11 -2.81 -31.19
CA THR A 311 -5.88 -2.01 -31.24
C THR A 311 -6.13 -0.50 -31.07
N PRO A 312 -6.95 0.17 -31.90
CA PRO A 312 -7.11 1.62 -31.80
C PRO A 312 -7.78 2.08 -30.50
N LEU A 313 -8.50 1.19 -29.78
CA LEU A 313 -9.13 1.50 -28.51
C LEU A 313 -8.27 1.21 -27.28
N VAL A 314 -7.05 0.67 -27.42
CA VAL A 314 -6.12 0.51 -26.27
C VAL A 314 -5.91 1.83 -25.53
N PRO A 315 -5.55 2.96 -26.18
CA PRO A 315 -5.29 4.20 -25.47
C PRO A 315 -6.54 4.73 -24.77
N VAL A 316 -7.69 4.63 -25.43
CA VAL A 316 -8.99 5.06 -24.88
C VAL A 316 -9.37 4.20 -23.68
N GLY A 317 -9.23 2.88 -23.78
CA GLY A 317 -9.53 1.95 -22.71
C GLY A 317 -8.66 2.18 -21.48
N LEU A 318 -7.35 2.37 -21.67
CA LEU A 318 -6.42 2.71 -20.59
C LEU A 318 -6.75 4.05 -19.95
N ALA A 319 -7.02 5.08 -20.75
CA ALA A 319 -7.38 6.40 -20.23
C ALA A 319 -8.68 6.36 -19.41
N VAL A 320 -9.70 5.63 -19.89
CA VAL A 320 -10.97 5.43 -19.17
C VAL A 320 -10.72 4.65 -17.88
N ALA A 321 -9.97 3.55 -17.92
CA ALA A 321 -9.66 2.76 -16.73
C ALA A 321 -8.91 3.59 -15.68
N LEU A 322 -7.93 4.38 -16.10
CA LEU A 322 -7.16 5.26 -15.21
C LEU A 322 -8.06 6.34 -14.60
N ALA A 323 -8.86 7.03 -15.42
CA ALA A 323 -9.79 8.07 -14.95
C ALA A 323 -10.83 7.51 -13.97
N LEU A 324 -11.41 6.34 -14.27
CA LEU A 324 -12.36 5.69 -13.39
C LEU A 324 -11.70 5.24 -12.09
N SER A 325 -10.51 4.63 -12.15
CA SER A 325 -9.84 4.11 -10.96
C SER A 325 -9.36 5.24 -10.05
N MET A 326 -8.64 6.22 -10.60
CA MET A 326 -8.20 7.41 -9.85
C MET A 326 -9.40 8.21 -9.33
N GLY A 327 -10.40 8.46 -10.17
CA GLY A 327 -11.61 9.19 -9.76
C GLY A 327 -12.38 8.47 -8.64
N SER A 328 -12.54 7.16 -8.74
CA SER A 328 -13.19 6.34 -7.70
C SER A 328 -12.37 6.35 -6.41
N TYR A 329 -11.05 6.22 -6.51
CA TYR A 329 -10.15 6.26 -5.35
C TYR A 329 -10.27 7.57 -4.59
N PHE A 330 -10.18 8.73 -5.26
CA PHE A 330 -10.34 10.04 -4.63
C PHE A 330 -11.74 10.26 -4.07
N THR A 331 -12.77 9.93 -4.84
CA THR A 331 -14.15 10.15 -4.43
C THR A 331 -14.49 9.30 -3.21
N LEU A 332 -14.06 8.05 -3.20
CA LEU A 332 -14.28 7.14 -2.09
C LEU A 332 -13.47 7.53 -0.85
N HIS A 333 -12.19 7.92 -1.05
CA HIS A 333 -11.36 8.43 0.04
C HIS A 333 -12.00 9.65 0.70
N GLN A 334 -12.47 10.62 -0.11
CA GLN A 334 -13.21 11.77 0.40
C GLN A 334 -14.52 11.36 1.08
N ALA A 335 -15.32 10.48 0.48
CA ALA A 335 -16.59 10.06 1.07
C ALA A 335 -16.43 9.40 2.45
N ILE A 336 -15.35 8.63 2.64
CA ILE A 336 -15.07 7.92 3.89
C ILE A 336 -14.41 8.85 4.91
N TYR A 337 -13.39 9.62 4.52
CA TYR A 337 -12.52 10.34 5.46
C TYR A 337 -12.73 11.87 5.51
N ALA A 338 -13.47 12.48 4.59
CA ALA A 338 -13.75 13.93 4.64
C ALA A 338 -14.59 14.37 5.86
N PRO A 339 -15.57 13.60 6.38
CA PRO A 339 -16.31 13.97 7.58
C PRO A 339 -15.39 14.11 8.80
N ASP A 340 -14.47 13.14 8.98
CA ASP A 340 -13.50 13.15 10.07
C ASP A 340 -12.45 14.25 9.90
N ARG A 341 -12.09 14.59 8.65
CA ARG A 341 -11.27 15.76 8.35
C ARG A 341 -11.96 17.07 8.65
N ALA A 342 -13.28 17.20 8.52
CA ALA A 342 -13.97 18.46 8.87
C ALA A 342 -13.99 18.65 10.40
N SER A 343 -14.22 17.60 11.18
CA SER A 343 -14.09 17.64 12.64
C SER A 343 -12.64 17.81 13.10
N LEU A 344 -11.69 17.12 12.47
CA LEU A 344 -10.25 17.30 12.70
C LEU A 344 -9.74 18.64 12.16
N ALA A 345 -10.38 19.25 11.16
CA ALA A 345 -10.08 20.58 10.62
C ALA A 345 -10.79 21.67 11.41
N ILE A 346 -11.83 21.38 12.20
CA ILE A 346 -12.37 22.30 13.20
C ILE A 346 -11.49 22.27 14.45
N LEU A 347 -11.04 21.07 14.86
CA LEU A 347 -10.03 20.91 15.91
C LEU A 347 -8.69 21.50 15.46
N ARG A 348 -8.24 21.20 14.24
CA ARG A 348 -7.08 21.82 13.56
C ARG A 348 -7.30 23.27 13.23
N ALA A 349 -8.48 23.80 12.94
CA ALA A 349 -8.66 25.26 12.80
C ALA A 349 -8.59 25.96 14.16
N GLY A 350 -8.96 25.27 15.25
CA GLY A 350 -8.61 25.66 16.62
C GLY A 350 -7.11 25.61 16.88
N THR A 351 -6.37 24.67 16.26
CA THR A 351 -4.90 24.52 16.36
C THR A 351 -4.10 25.24 15.25
N GLU A 352 -4.71 25.72 14.17
CA GLU A 352 -4.12 26.37 12.98
C GLU A 352 -4.27 27.88 13.10
N ARG A 353 -5.23 28.37 13.91
CA ARG A 353 -5.09 29.69 14.55
C ARG A 353 -3.94 29.74 15.56
N ILE A 354 -3.41 28.59 15.97
CA ILE A 354 -2.20 28.42 16.79
C ILE A 354 -0.98 28.04 15.92
N ALA A 355 -1.18 27.53 14.68
CA ALA A 355 -0.14 26.95 13.83
C ALA A 355 0.02 27.63 12.45
N GLN A 356 -0.21 28.94 12.34
CA GLN A 356 0.27 29.74 11.20
C GLN A 356 1.70 30.30 11.39
N GLY A 357 2.50 29.67 12.26
CA GLY A 357 3.93 29.97 12.44
C GLY A 357 4.87 28.77 12.35
N GLY A 358 4.37 27.55 12.15
CA GLY A 358 5.19 26.34 12.19
C GLY A 358 5.15 25.57 10.88
N ALA A 359 6.18 25.73 10.03
CA ALA A 359 6.42 24.81 8.94
C ALA A 359 6.78 23.44 9.53
N ALA A 360 5.99 22.42 9.21
CA ALA A 360 6.31 21.03 9.52
C ALA A 360 7.62 20.63 8.80
N PRO A 361 8.56 19.92 9.46
CA PRO A 361 9.79 19.45 8.85
C PRO A 361 9.48 18.24 7.97
N GLY A 362 8.99 18.49 6.76
CA GLY A 362 8.68 17.44 5.76
C GLY A 362 9.02 17.84 4.32
N GLY A 363 9.68 18.99 4.12
CA GLY A 363 9.91 19.59 2.80
C GLY A 363 11.38 19.62 2.35
N PHE A 364 12.23 18.67 2.76
CA PHE A 364 13.69 18.76 2.55
C PHE A 364 14.27 18.01 1.33
N TRP A 365 13.44 17.48 0.42
CA TRP A 365 13.93 16.83 -0.81
C TRP A 365 13.40 17.51 -2.08
N ARG A 366 13.89 18.72 -2.36
CA ARG A 366 14.20 19.09 -3.75
C ARG A 366 15.65 18.71 -3.99
N GLY A 367 15.91 18.14 -5.16
CA GLY A 367 17.14 17.41 -5.50
C GLY A 367 18.44 18.13 -5.13
N ALA A 368 19.45 17.30 -4.91
CA ALA A 368 20.83 17.73 -4.85
C ALA A 368 21.23 18.41 -6.17
N GLU A 369 21.11 19.73 -6.23
CA GLU A 369 21.82 20.58 -7.17
C GLU A 369 22.82 21.42 -6.38
N HIS A 370 24.11 21.23 -6.68
CA HIS A 370 25.19 22.06 -6.23
C HIS A 370 24.92 23.53 -6.58
N TYR A 371 24.66 24.38 -5.58
CA TYR A 371 24.56 25.82 -5.78
C TYR A 371 25.93 26.47 -5.57
N HIS A 372 26.72 26.60 -6.65
CA HIS A 372 27.74 27.63 -6.74
C HIS A 372 27.10 28.87 -7.35
N GLY A 373 26.74 29.84 -6.50
CA GLY A 373 26.24 31.15 -6.90
C GLY A 373 27.09 32.25 -6.28
N SER A 374 28.14 32.67 -6.99
CA SER A 374 28.88 33.90 -6.71
C SER A 374 27.98 35.11 -6.96
N GLY A 375 27.70 35.89 -5.91
CA GLY A 375 26.96 37.15 -6.02
C GLY A 375 27.17 38.01 -4.78
N HIS A 376 28.06 38.99 -4.88
CA HIS A 376 28.26 40.04 -3.89
C HIS A 376 26.98 40.89 -3.71
N GLY A 377 26.49 41.03 -2.47
CA GLY A 377 25.42 41.96 -2.15
C GLY A 377 24.96 41.89 -0.69
N SER A 378 25.58 42.72 0.17
CA SER A 378 25.13 43.16 1.50
C SER A 378 24.36 42.16 2.38
N ALA A 379 25.10 41.35 3.16
CA ALA A 379 24.57 40.50 4.23
C ALA A 379 24.11 41.34 5.42
N ALA A 380 22.79 41.34 5.66
CA ALA A 380 22.14 41.91 6.82
C ALA A 380 21.53 40.75 7.66
N PRO A 381 21.20 40.97 8.96
CA PRO A 381 21.30 40.04 10.11
C PRO A 381 20.56 38.68 10.06
N GLN A 382 19.79 38.39 9.01
CA GLN A 382 19.06 37.13 8.85
C GLN A 382 19.96 35.92 8.53
N ALA A 383 21.13 36.15 7.93
CA ALA A 383 22.11 35.08 7.69
C ALA A 383 22.79 34.60 8.99
N ALA A 384 23.01 35.51 9.95
CA ALA A 384 23.64 35.20 11.24
C ALA A 384 22.69 34.45 12.19
N SER A 385 21.41 34.83 12.23
CA SER A 385 20.39 34.14 13.05
C SER A 385 20.14 32.71 12.56
N SER A 386 20.24 32.48 11.25
CA SER A 386 20.06 31.15 10.65
C SER A 386 21.24 30.21 10.95
N ALA A 387 22.47 30.74 11.00
CA ALA A 387 23.65 29.98 11.38
C ALA A 387 23.65 29.60 12.87
N ALA A 388 23.19 30.48 13.77
CA ALA A 388 23.10 30.18 15.20
C ALA A 388 22.08 29.07 15.51
N MET A 389 20.96 29.03 14.76
CA MET A 389 19.97 27.95 14.87
C MET A 389 20.53 26.60 14.39
N GLN A 390 21.35 26.61 13.34
CA GLN A 390 22.04 25.41 12.85
C GLN A 390 23.06 24.90 13.87
N ASP A 391 23.85 25.79 14.48
CA ASP A 391 24.81 25.44 15.53
C ASP A 391 24.13 24.83 16.76
N ALA A 392 23.01 25.39 17.22
CA ALA A 392 22.21 24.81 18.31
C ALA A 392 21.72 23.38 18.00
N MET A 393 21.31 23.13 16.75
CA MET A 393 20.88 21.80 16.29
C MET A 393 22.03 20.80 16.19
N GLU A 394 23.20 21.25 15.73
CA GLU A 394 24.42 20.43 15.65
C GLU A 394 24.93 20.07 17.05
N GLN A 395 24.91 21.00 18.00
CA GLN A 395 25.28 20.75 19.39
C GLN A 395 24.34 19.73 20.04
N MET A 396 23.03 19.85 19.82
CA MET A 396 22.03 18.87 20.28
C MET A 396 22.32 17.47 19.72
N HIS A 397 22.50 17.35 18.39
CA HIS A 397 22.83 16.06 17.76
C HIS A 397 24.15 15.48 18.27
N GLY A 398 25.16 16.33 18.44
CA GLY A 398 26.45 15.94 18.99
C GLY A 398 26.37 15.43 20.42
N ALA A 399 25.53 16.05 21.26
CA ALA A 399 25.28 15.61 22.63
C ALA A 399 24.52 14.29 22.67
N MET A 400 23.48 14.14 21.85
CA MET A 400 22.70 12.90 21.75
C MET A 400 23.55 11.72 21.25
N ASN A 401 24.39 11.93 20.23
CA ASN A 401 25.25 10.88 19.66
C ASN A 401 26.35 10.40 20.61
N ARG A 402 26.69 11.17 21.66
CA ARG A 402 27.66 10.76 22.68
C ARG A 402 27.05 9.90 23.79
N ILE A 403 25.72 9.78 23.83
CA ILE A 403 25.03 8.96 24.83
C ILE A 403 25.13 7.49 24.43
N ARG A 404 25.67 6.69 25.35
CA ARG A 404 25.70 5.25 25.20
C ARG A 404 24.44 4.65 25.80
N VAL A 405 23.61 4.08 24.94
CA VAL A 405 22.40 3.33 25.33
C VAL A 405 22.80 2.19 26.27
N THR A 406 22.14 2.12 27.42
CA THR A 406 22.46 1.21 28.52
C THR A 406 21.56 -0.02 28.54
N GLY A 407 20.42 0.03 27.84
CA GLY A 407 19.41 -1.03 27.82
C GLY A 407 18.36 -0.89 28.93
N ASP A 408 18.51 0.11 29.79
CA ASP A 408 17.51 0.56 30.75
C ASP A 408 16.70 1.68 30.10
N LEU A 409 15.43 1.40 29.78
CA LEU A 409 14.58 2.30 29.01
C LEU A 409 14.34 3.64 29.73
N ASP A 410 14.17 3.62 31.05
CA ASP A 410 13.88 4.83 31.83
C ASP A 410 15.12 5.73 31.86
N ARG A 411 16.30 5.12 32.04
CA ARG A 411 17.57 5.83 32.02
C ARG A 411 17.92 6.35 30.64
N ASP A 412 17.72 5.55 29.60
CA ASP A 412 18.03 5.91 28.22
C ASP A 412 17.09 7.01 27.72
N PHE A 413 15.81 6.98 28.12
CA PHE A 413 14.85 8.04 27.83
C PHE A 413 15.27 9.38 28.44
N VAL A 414 15.58 9.40 29.74
CA VAL A 414 16.05 10.63 30.42
C VAL A 414 17.36 11.13 29.83
N ALA A 415 18.30 10.23 29.58
CA ALA A 415 19.59 10.58 29.01
C ALA A 415 19.44 11.28 27.64
N LEU A 416 18.57 10.76 26.76
CA LEU A 416 18.34 11.32 25.43
C LEU A 416 17.47 12.58 25.43
N MET A 417 16.50 12.67 26.34
CA MET A 417 15.54 13.79 26.36
C MET A 417 16.12 15.08 26.94
N VAL A 418 17.07 14.99 27.88
CA VAL A 418 17.77 16.18 28.41
C VAL A 418 18.46 17.01 27.32
N PRO A 419 19.39 16.47 26.50
CA PRO A 419 20.06 17.25 25.45
C PRO A 419 19.09 17.69 24.34
N HIS A 420 18.04 16.90 24.05
CA HIS A 420 16.99 17.29 23.09
C HIS A 420 16.26 18.57 23.54
N HIS A 421 15.85 18.63 24.82
CA HIS A 421 15.18 19.81 25.38
C HIS A 421 16.15 21.00 25.51
N GLU A 422 17.42 20.76 25.86
CA GLU A 422 18.45 21.81 25.89
C GLU A 422 18.67 22.46 24.50
N GLY A 423 18.66 21.66 23.43
CA GLY A 423 18.71 22.17 22.06
C GLY A 423 17.50 23.03 21.70
N ALA A 424 16.30 22.59 22.08
CA ALA A 424 15.06 23.34 21.89
C ALA A 424 15.04 24.66 22.70
N LEU A 425 15.54 24.65 23.94
CA LEU A 425 15.71 25.83 24.78
C LEU A 425 16.68 26.84 24.16
N ALA A 426 17.82 26.37 23.61
CA ALA A 426 18.79 27.22 22.95
C ALA A 426 18.19 27.92 21.73
N MET A 427 17.47 27.18 20.88
CA MET A 427 16.79 27.74 19.71
C MET A 427 15.67 28.73 20.10
N ALA A 428 14.88 28.41 21.12
CA ALA A 428 13.82 29.29 21.60
C ALA A 428 14.39 30.62 22.14
N ARG A 429 15.49 30.58 22.90
CA ARG A 429 16.17 31.79 23.39
C ARG A 429 16.75 32.62 22.26
N LEU A 430 17.43 32.00 21.29
CA LEU A 430 17.92 32.69 20.08
C LEU A 430 16.79 33.37 19.31
N TYR A 431 15.63 32.73 19.24
CA TYR A 431 14.43 33.32 18.64
C TYR A 431 13.91 34.52 19.45
N LEU A 432 13.94 34.47 20.79
CA LEU A 432 13.51 35.60 21.64
C LEU A 432 14.43 36.82 21.56
N GLU A 433 15.69 36.66 21.17
CA GLU A 433 16.63 37.77 21.01
C GLU A 433 16.37 38.60 19.76
N SER A 434 15.96 37.96 18.65
CA SER A 434 15.95 38.59 17.32
C SER A 434 14.66 38.38 16.51
N GLY A 435 13.81 37.44 16.94
CA GLY A 435 12.51 37.14 16.36
C GLY A 435 11.51 38.26 16.60
N LYS A 436 10.76 38.60 15.55
CA LYS A 436 9.86 39.77 15.53
C LYS A 436 8.39 39.40 15.55
N ASP A 437 8.05 38.14 15.29
CA ASP A 437 6.66 37.68 15.27
C ASP A 437 6.16 37.48 16.72
N PRO A 438 5.12 38.23 17.16
CA PRO A 438 4.64 38.16 18.54
C PRO A 438 4.14 36.77 18.95
N GLN A 439 3.57 36.00 18.02
CA GLN A 439 3.06 34.66 18.30
C GLN A 439 4.20 33.67 18.47
N LEU A 440 5.24 33.76 17.64
CA LEU A 440 6.42 32.91 17.77
C LEU A 440 7.28 33.27 18.99
N ARG A 441 7.29 34.55 19.40
CA ARG A 441 7.90 34.95 20.68
C ARG A 441 7.14 34.37 21.86
N GLN A 442 5.81 34.41 21.85
CA GLN A 442 5.00 33.78 22.89
C GLN A 442 5.22 32.26 22.95
N LEU A 443 5.33 31.59 21.81
CA LEU A 443 5.67 30.17 21.75
C LEU A 443 7.09 29.91 22.29
N ALA A 444 8.08 30.72 21.92
CA ALA A 444 9.44 30.57 22.43
C ALA A 444 9.52 30.80 23.95
N GLU A 445 8.76 31.75 24.51
CA GLU A 445 8.60 31.94 25.96
C GLU A 445 7.96 30.72 26.63
N GLN A 446 6.94 30.11 26.01
CA GLN A 446 6.31 28.88 26.51
C GLN A 446 7.26 27.68 26.47
N ILE A 447 8.04 27.53 25.39
CA ILE A 447 9.06 26.48 25.26
C ILE A 447 10.12 26.67 26.35
N VAL A 448 10.61 27.90 26.54
CA VAL A 448 11.56 28.20 27.63
C VAL A 448 10.97 27.81 28.97
N HIS A 449 9.76 28.25 29.28
CA HIS A 449 9.14 27.98 30.59
C HIS A 449 8.82 26.50 30.84
N GLY A 450 8.27 25.80 29.83
CA GLY A 450 7.87 24.40 29.94
C GLY A 450 9.07 23.47 29.99
N GLN A 451 9.99 23.63 29.02
CA GLN A 451 11.10 22.69 28.87
C GLN A 451 12.22 22.92 29.90
N GLU A 452 12.38 24.13 30.47
CA GLU A 452 13.29 24.32 31.61
C GLU A 452 12.87 23.47 32.81
N SER A 453 11.57 23.48 33.15
CA SER A 453 11.03 22.68 34.24
C SER A 453 11.16 21.17 33.97
N GLU A 454 10.99 20.73 32.73
CA GLU A 454 11.14 19.34 32.32
C GLU A 454 12.61 18.88 32.38
N VAL A 455 13.55 19.73 31.94
CA VAL A 455 14.99 19.47 32.06
C VAL A 455 15.40 19.34 33.53
N ASP A 456 14.96 20.24 34.40
CA ASP A 456 15.27 20.19 35.83
C ASP A 456 14.69 18.93 36.48
N THR A 457 13.46 18.57 36.09
CA THR A 457 12.81 17.34 36.55
C THR A 457 13.59 16.10 36.10
N MET A 458 13.95 16.01 34.83
CA MET A 458 14.72 14.90 34.27
C MET A 458 16.14 14.80 34.88
N ARG A 459 16.79 15.93 35.13
CA ARG A 459 18.10 15.97 35.82
C ARG A 459 17.98 15.50 37.27
N SER A 460 16.87 15.81 37.95
CA SER A 460 16.61 15.32 39.32
C SER A 460 16.49 13.80 39.37
N TRP A 461 15.89 13.18 38.34
CA TRP A 461 15.80 11.73 38.21
C TRP A 461 17.16 11.09 37.93
N ASN A 462 18.01 11.75 37.14
CA ASN A 462 19.35 11.28 36.82
C ASN A 462 20.32 11.32 38.03
N MET A 463 20.01 12.11 39.08
CA MET A 463 20.77 12.13 40.34
C MET A 463 20.27 11.15 41.41
N GLY A 464 19.12 10.49 41.18
CA GLY A 464 18.52 9.53 42.13
C GLY A 464 18.92 8.06 41.92
N GLY A 465 19.53 7.72 40.77
CA GLY A 465 19.79 6.33 40.35
C GLY A 465 20.87 5.55 41.10
N SER A 466 21.27 5.96 42.31
CA SER A 466 22.18 5.18 43.17
C SER A 466 21.58 4.77 44.51
N GLN A 467 20.33 5.14 44.83
CA GLN A 467 19.64 4.64 46.03
C GLN A 467 18.15 4.45 45.74
N GLN A 468 17.70 3.19 45.81
CA GLN A 468 16.30 2.73 45.70
C GLN A 468 15.78 2.73 44.24
N ARG A 469 15.76 1.60 43.54
CA ARG A 469 14.95 0.40 43.82
C ARG A 469 15.49 -0.80 43.06
#